data_AF-A0A2M9BWC3-F1
#
_entry.id   AF-A0A2M9BWC3-F1
#
_cell.length_a   1.000
_cell.length_b   1.000
_cell.length_c   1.000
_cell.angle_alpha   90.00
_cell.angle_beta   90.00
_cell.angle_gamma   90.00
#
_symmetry.space_group_name_H-M   'P 1'
#
loop_
_entity.id
_entity.type
_entity.pdbx_description
1 polymer ?
#
loop_
_entity_poly.entity_id
_entity_poly.type
_entity_poly.pdbx_seq_one_letter_code
_entity_poly.pdbx_strand_id
1 'polypeptide(L)'
;MVVQHVTERVLFVHAHPDDESIATGGTLARLVREGAQVTVLTATRGERGEVVPGPLKILEGTAELAVHRSHELAMAMAAVGVSDQRFLGSAEARAHGLPERIYRDSGMQWGGDGRAQAPDTLGPDDLCAADLDEIAADVVSVIDQLRPTAVVSYDADGGYGHPDHVRVHEATTLAASLTGAPLYLIEGSDAHTAAGAHTAEDAASRRIVDLRPAPENDPRDFAAKRAAMAAHASQLTVEDDEFVLSGGQRHPIGRVESFRRWSPPPLPVVEDVAPTLPQRITTYVVSFVIGAVFGLLGTVAQQKMVMIGDTAVPIGLVLSLLGVTALLVGLRLVLHDRLIVLIAAIGILAVIALLSLPGPGGSVLIPQGTIGLVWTIAPTLVATIVVAWPRIPPRPER
;
A
#
# COMPACT_ATOMS: atom_id res chain seq x y z
N MET A 1 33.54 -9.44 21.05
CA MET A 1 32.41 -8.89 20.29
C MET A 1 31.46 -10.03 20.01
N VAL A 2 30.28 -10.04 20.63
CA VAL A 2 29.20 -10.95 20.22
C VAL A 2 28.66 -10.36 18.92
N VAL A 3 28.93 -11.01 17.79
CA VAL A 3 28.25 -10.70 16.54
C VAL A 3 26.79 -11.07 16.79
N GLN A 4 25.91 -10.07 16.92
CA GLN A 4 24.48 -10.31 16.87
C GLN A 4 24.20 -10.85 15.46
N HIS A 5 24.04 -12.16 15.33
CA HIS A 5 23.45 -12.73 14.13
C HIS A 5 22.01 -12.21 14.08
N VAL A 6 21.76 -11.23 13.22
CA VAL A 6 20.39 -10.88 12.86
C VAL A 6 19.84 -12.10 12.14
N THR A 7 18.93 -12.81 12.78
CA THR A 7 18.22 -13.92 12.14
C THR A 7 17.38 -13.35 11.00
N GLU A 8 17.71 -13.72 9.76
CA GLU A 8 16.93 -13.40 8.56
C GLU A 8 15.48 -13.86 8.76
N ARG A 9 14.52 -13.03 8.35
CA ARG A 9 13.07 -13.33 8.40
C ARG A 9 12.54 -13.20 7.00
N VAL A 10 12.17 -14.31 6.36
CA VAL A 10 11.77 -14.31 4.96
C VAL A 10 10.33 -14.75 4.82
N LEU A 11 9.52 -13.93 4.16
CA LEU A 11 8.12 -14.22 3.85
C LEU A 11 8.01 -14.64 2.38
N PHE A 12 7.48 -15.82 2.12
CA PHE A 12 7.13 -16.27 0.78
C PHE A 12 5.61 -16.20 0.62
N VAL A 13 5.14 -15.51 -0.42
CA VAL A 13 3.71 -15.36 -0.72
C VAL A 13 3.39 -16.08 -2.01
N HIS A 14 2.62 -17.17 -1.89
CA HIS A 14 2.23 -18.07 -2.97
C HIS A 14 0.71 -18.14 -3.11
N ALA A 15 0.21 -18.54 -4.27
CA ALA A 15 -1.21 -18.61 -4.59
C ALA A 15 -1.84 -19.94 -4.16
N HIS A 16 -1.20 -21.06 -4.46
CA HIS A 16 -1.75 -22.40 -4.25
C HIS A 16 -0.80 -23.33 -3.48
N PRO A 17 -1.32 -24.39 -2.85
CA PRO A 17 -0.52 -25.49 -2.33
C PRO A 17 0.20 -26.27 -3.44
N ASP A 18 1.52 -26.13 -3.55
CA ASP A 18 2.48 -26.75 -4.50
C ASP A 18 3.47 -25.72 -5.09
N ASP A 19 2.99 -24.51 -5.33
CA ASP A 19 3.76 -23.39 -5.88
C ASP A 19 5.07 -23.15 -5.11
N GLU A 20 5.01 -23.24 -3.78
CA GLU A 20 6.16 -23.02 -2.91
C GLU A 20 7.22 -24.12 -3.08
N SER A 21 6.79 -25.35 -3.31
CA SER A 21 7.69 -26.49 -3.52
C SER A 21 8.30 -26.46 -4.91
N ILE A 22 7.51 -26.12 -5.94
CA ILE A 22 7.94 -26.07 -7.33
C ILE A 22 8.93 -24.91 -7.54
N ALA A 23 8.54 -23.70 -7.14
CA ALA A 23 9.27 -22.48 -7.46
C ALA A 23 10.41 -22.17 -6.49
N THR A 24 10.24 -22.45 -5.20
CA THR A 24 11.14 -21.95 -4.14
C THR A 24 11.60 -23.01 -3.14
N GLY A 25 11.23 -24.28 -3.32
CA GLY A 25 11.44 -25.34 -2.32
C GLY A 25 12.90 -25.54 -1.90
N GLY A 26 13.85 -25.34 -2.82
CA GLY A 26 15.27 -25.43 -2.49
C GLY A 26 15.76 -24.24 -1.67
N THR A 27 15.30 -23.03 -2.02
CA THR A 27 15.54 -21.80 -1.27
C THR A 27 14.94 -21.88 0.13
N LEU A 28 13.72 -22.38 0.28
CA LEU A 28 13.08 -22.61 1.58
C LEU A 28 13.94 -23.52 2.46
N ALA A 29 14.33 -24.70 1.94
CA ALA A 29 15.15 -25.66 2.67
C ALA A 29 16.52 -25.08 3.06
N ARG A 30 17.16 -24.34 2.14
CA ARG A 30 18.44 -23.67 2.38
C ARG A 30 18.35 -22.64 3.49
N LEU A 31 17.36 -21.74 3.42
CA LEU A 31 17.15 -20.67 4.40
C LEU A 31 16.90 -21.23 5.80
N VAL A 32 16.02 -22.22 5.92
CA VAL A 32 15.74 -22.89 7.20
C VAL A 32 17.00 -23.56 7.75
N ARG A 33 17.75 -24.30 6.91
CA ARG A 33 19.00 -24.96 7.30
C ARG A 33 20.05 -23.96 7.79
N GLU A 34 20.08 -22.76 7.21
CA GLU A 34 20.99 -21.67 7.59
C GLU A 34 20.48 -20.86 8.81
N GLY A 35 19.33 -21.26 9.36
CA GLY A 35 18.77 -20.71 10.59
C GLY A 35 17.89 -19.48 10.40
N ALA A 36 17.47 -19.15 9.17
CA ALA A 36 16.49 -18.12 8.92
C ALA A 36 15.11 -18.53 9.45
N GLN A 37 14.32 -17.55 9.86
CA GLN A 37 12.90 -17.71 10.14
C GLN A 37 12.16 -17.55 8.82
N VAL A 38 11.51 -18.61 8.36
CA VAL A 38 10.79 -18.64 7.09
C VAL A 38 9.32 -18.81 7.36
N THR A 39 8.51 -17.93 6.78
CA THR A 39 7.04 -18.03 6.77
C THR A 39 6.56 -18.20 5.34
N VAL A 40 5.68 -19.18 5.11
CA VAL A 40 5.00 -19.38 3.82
C VAL A 40 3.53 -18.98 3.98
N LEU A 41 3.10 -18.01 3.19
CA LEU A 41 1.73 -17.52 3.12
C LEU A 41 1.11 -17.98 1.80
N THR A 42 0.10 -18.85 1.88
CA THR A 42 -0.60 -19.39 0.72
C THR A 42 -1.98 -18.74 0.59
N ALA A 43 -2.29 -18.16 -0.57
CA ALA A 43 -3.50 -17.35 -0.74
C ALA A 43 -4.78 -18.19 -0.72
N THR A 44 -4.77 -19.36 -1.36
CA THR A 44 -5.93 -20.24 -1.54
C THR A 44 -5.65 -21.67 -1.09
N ARG A 45 -6.66 -22.54 -1.13
CA ARG A 45 -6.52 -23.98 -0.83
C ARG A 45 -6.52 -24.86 -2.08
N GLY A 46 -6.56 -24.24 -3.27
CA GLY A 46 -6.46 -24.96 -4.52
C GLY A 46 -7.71 -25.77 -4.86
N GLU A 47 -8.89 -25.24 -4.54
CA GLU A 47 -10.19 -25.92 -4.69
C GLU A 47 -10.54 -26.31 -6.12
N ARG A 48 -9.94 -25.65 -7.12
CA ARG A 48 -10.19 -25.89 -8.55
C ARG A 48 -9.03 -26.60 -9.25
N GLY A 49 -8.04 -27.06 -8.48
CA GLY A 49 -6.94 -27.85 -9.00
C GLY A 49 -7.41 -29.14 -9.67
N GLU A 50 -6.81 -29.46 -10.80
CA GLU A 50 -6.94 -30.78 -11.40
C GLU A 50 -6.13 -31.80 -10.57
N VAL A 51 -6.54 -33.06 -10.59
CA VAL A 51 -5.86 -34.13 -9.86
C VAL A 51 -5.18 -35.08 -10.84
N VAL A 52 -3.93 -35.45 -10.56
CA VAL A 52 -3.17 -36.42 -11.37
C VAL A 52 -3.87 -37.79 -11.43
N PRO A 53 -3.65 -38.57 -12.51
CA PRO A 53 -4.19 -39.93 -12.59
C PRO A 53 -3.75 -40.78 -11.39
N GLY A 54 -4.70 -41.40 -10.70
CA GLY A 54 -4.41 -42.22 -9.52
C GLY A 54 -5.60 -42.35 -8.56
N PRO A 55 -5.38 -42.92 -7.37
CA PRO A 55 -6.44 -43.13 -6.39
C PRO A 55 -7.07 -41.83 -5.87
N LEU A 56 -6.33 -40.71 -5.92
CA LEU A 56 -6.80 -39.40 -5.47
C LEU A 56 -7.71 -38.70 -6.48
N LYS A 57 -7.81 -39.20 -7.73
CA LYS A 57 -8.63 -38.56 -8.79
C LYS A 57 -10.10 -38.37 -8.39
N ILE A 58 -10.60 -39.20 -7.48
CA ILE A 58 -11.95 -39.08 -6.90
C ILE A 58 -12.19 -37.77 -6.15
N LEU A 59 -11.14 -37.05 -5.75
CA LEU A 59 -11.23 -35.77 -5.05
C LEU A 59 -11.42 -34.59 -6.01
N GLU A 60 -11.16 -34.76 -7.31
CA GLU A 60 -11.26 -33.67 -8.28
C GLU A 60 -12.67 -33.07 -8.32
N GLY A 61 -12.76 -31.73 -8.20
CA GLY A 61 -14.03 -31.00 -8.19
C GLY A 61 -14.86 -31.17 -6.92
N THR A 62 -14.34 -31.84 -5.89
CA THR A 62 -15.02 -32.03 -4.59
C THR A 62 -14.53 -31.01 -3.55
N ALA A 63 -15.32 -30.77 -2.50
CA ALA A 63 -14.92 -29.88 -1.42
C ALA A 63 -13.76 -30.45 -0.58
N GLU A 64 -13.62 -31.78 -0.59
CA GLU A 64 -12.60 -32.54 0.12
C GLU A 64 -11.19 -32.30 -0.45
N LEU A 65 -11.07 -31.86 -1.70
CA LEU A 65 -9.78 -31.55 -2.32
C LEU A 65 -9.03 -30.45 -1.56
N ALA A 66 -9.73 -29.40 -1.14
CA ALA A 66 -9.14 -28.28 -0.39
C ALA A 66 -8.53 -28.75 0.94
N VAL A 67 -9.24 -29.64 1.63
CA VAL A 67 -8.78 -30.23 2.90
C VAL A 67 -7.57 -31.12 2.66
N HIS A 68 -7.61 -31.93 1.60
CA HIS A 68 -6.50 -32.79 1.21
C HIS A 68 -5.24 -31.98 0.89
N ARG A 69 -5.35 -31.00 -0.01
CA ARG A 69 -4.24 -30.11 -0.40
C ARG A 69 -3.67 -29.30 0.77
N SER A 70 -4.50 -28.96 1.77
CA SER A 70 -4.01 -28.32 3.00
C SER A 70 -3.11 -29.25 3.83
N HIS A 71 -3.40 -30.55 3.85
CA HIS A 71 -2.51 -31.53 4.48
C HIS A 71 -1.25 -31.79 3.66
N GLU A 72 -1.36 -31.82 2.33
CA GLU A 72 -0.21 -31.92 1.42
C GLU A 72 0.76 -30.76 1.62
N LEU A 73 0.25 -29.52 1.69
CA LEU A 73 1.05 -28.34 2.04
C LEU A 73 1.76 -28.50 3.38
N ALA A 74 1.05 -28.93 4.42
CA ALA A 74 1.66 -29.12 5.74
C ALA A 74 2.79 -30.16 5.72
N MET A 75 2.63 -31.26 4.95
CA MET A 75 3.67 -32.25 4.76
C MET A 75 4.85 -31.70 3.95
N ALA A 76 4.59 -30.91 2.91
CA ALA A 76 5.61 -30.24 2.11
C ALA A 76 6.44 -29.27 2.94
N MET A 77 5.78 -28.45 3.77
CA MET A 77 6.43 -27.51 4.70
C MET A 77 7.30 -28.23 5.72
N ALA A 78 6.82 -29.37 6.26
CA ALA A 78 7.64 -30.21 7.12
C ALA A 78 8.88 -30.77 6.40
N ALA A 79 8.77 -31.12 5.11
CA ALA A 79 9.89 -31.66 4.33
C ALA A 79 11.01 -30.62 4.07
N VAL A 80 10.66 -29.33 3.88
CA VAL A 80 11.64 -28.23 3.79
C VAL A 80 12.00 -27.61 5.14
N GLY A 81 11.36 -28.04 6.22
CA GLY A 81 11.61 -27.57 7.59
C GLY A 81 10.95 -26.23 7.96
N VAL A 82 10.02 -25.74 7.13
CA VAL A 82 9.23 -24.54 7.44
C VAL A 82 8.19 -24.87 8.50
N SER A 83 8.20 -24.13 9.61
CA SER A 83 7.26 -24.32 10.72
C SER A 83 6.14 -23.29 10.78
N ASP A 84 6.28 -22.14 10.11
CA ASP A 84 5.26 -21.10 10.04
C ASP A 84 4.64 -21.11 8.64
N GLN A 85 3.51 -21.80 8.51
CA GLN A 85 2.68 -21.76 7.32
C GLN A 85 1.33 -21.12 7.66
N ARG A 86 0.81 -20.27 6.77
CA ARG A 86 -0.45 -19.56 6.97
C ARG A 86 -1.26 -19.55 5.69
N PHE A 87 -2.58 -19.53 5.83
CA PHE A 87 -3.46 -19.21 4.72
C PHE A 87 -3.86 -17.75 4.79
N LEU A 88 -3.82 -17.05 3.66
CA LEU A 88 -4.27 -15.66 3.60
C LEU A 88 -5.72 -15.53 4.08
N GLY A 89 -6.00 -14.48 4.85
CA GLY A 89 -7.31 -14.24 5.45
C GLY A 89 -7.64 -15.12 6.66
N SER A 90 -6.76 -16.03 7.10
CA SER A 90 -6.89 -16.72 8.40
C SER A 90 -6.67 -15.75 9.57
N ALA A 91 -6.99 -16.14 10.80
CA ALA A 91 -6.80 -15.31 11.99
C ALA A 91 -5.38 -14.72 12.12
N GLU A 92 -4.36 -15.45 11.66
CA GLU A 92 -2.95 -15.05 11.69
C GLU A 92 -2.51 -14.21 10.46
N ALA A 93 -3.35 -14.13 9.43
CA ALA A 93 -3.07 -13.49 8.15
C ALA A 93 -4.25 -12.66 7.63
N ARG A 94 -5.07 -12.13 8.55
CA ARG A 94 -6.18 -11.22 8.28
C ARG A 94 -5.87 -9.82 8.80
N ALA A 95 -6.26 -8.80 8.05
CA ALA A 95 -6.13 -7.41 8.48
C ALA A 95 -6.84 -7.18 9.83
N HIS A 96 -6.20 -6.39 10.68
CA HIS A 96 -6.60 -6.25 12.08
C HIS A 96 -8.05 -5.77 12.23
N GLY A 97 -8.84 -6.52 13.01
CA GLY A 97 -10.23 -6.17 13.32
C GLY A 97 -11.25 -6.62 12.27
N LEU A 98 -10.83 -7.34 11.22
CA LEU A 98 -11.73 -7.98 10.27
C LEU A 98 -11.97 -9.45 10.64
N PRO A 99 -13.14 -10.01 10.31
CA PRO A 99 -13.38 -11.45 10.42
C PRO A 99 -12.52 -12.22 9.42
N GLU A 100 -12.24 -13.49 9.73
CA GLU A 100 -11.53 -14.39 8.82
C GLU A 100 -12.22 -14.45 7.45
N ARG A 101 -11.40 -14.58 6.41
CA ARG A 101 -11.81 -14.63 5.01
C ARG A 101 -11.17 -15.83 4.34
N ILE A 102 -11.98 -16.66 3.70
CA ILE A 102 -11.49 -17.74 2.84
C ILE A 102 -11.47 -17.22 1.42
N TYR A 103 -10.28 -17.04 0.85
CA TYR A 103 -10.10 -16.83 -0.58
C TYR A 103 -10.01 -18.18 -1.29
N ARG A 104 -10.91 -18.42 -2.25
CA ARG A 104 -10.95 -19.64 -3.04
C ARG A 104 -10.10 -19.49 -4.30
N ASP A 105 -9.54 -20.61 -4.73
CA ASP A 105 -8.92 -20.75 -6.05
C ASP A 105 -9.90 -20.32 -7.15
N SER A 106 -9.48 -19.33 -7.95
CA SER A 106 -10.27 -18.75 -9.04
C SER A 106 -10.37 -19.69 -10.23
N GLY A 107 -9.44 -20.64 -10.34
CA GLY A 107 -9.23 -21.47 -11.51
C GLY A 107 -8.70 -20.66 -12.69
N MET A 108 -8.59 -21.32 -13.84
CA MET A 108 -8.07 -20.69 -15.06
C MET A 108 -8.72 -21.27 -16.32
N GLN A 109 -8.50 -20.58 -17.43
CA GLN A 109 -8.70 -21.10 -18.78
C GLN A 109 -7.48 -20.76 -19.65
N TRP A 110 -7.24 -21.53 -20.70
CA TRP A 110 -6.14 -21.25 -21.64
C TRP A 110 -6.56 -20.19 -22.67
N GLY A 111 -5.79 -19.11 -22.75
CA GLY A 111 -5.91 -18.07 -23.77
C GLY A 111 -5.39 -18.54 -25.13
N GLY A 112 -5.78 -17.83 -26.19
CA GLY A 112 -5.34 -18.13 -27.56
C GLY A 112 -3.84 -17.89 -27.82
N ASP A 113 -3.17 -17.19 -26.90
CA ASP A 113 -1.72 -16.96 -26.87
C ASP A 113 -0.95 -18.06 -26.11
N GLY A 114 -1.66 -19.07 -25.60
CA GLY A 114 -1.07 -20.17 -24.83
C GLY A 114 -0.77 -19.82 -23.37
N ARG A 115 -1.23 -18.67 -22.88
CA ARG A 115 -1.10 -18.29 -21.46
C ARG A 115 -2.38 -18.60 -20.69
N ALA A 116 -2.24 -18.87 -19.39
CA ALA A 116 -3.41 -18.94 -18.54
C ALA A 116 -4.06 -17.56 -18.41
N GLN A 117 -5.38 -17.53 -18.28
CA GLN A 117 -6.16 -16.31 -18.05
C GLN A 117 -7.32 -16.61 -17.10
N ALA A 118 -7.90 -15.56 -16.54
CA ALA A 118 -9.09 -15.66 -15.70
C ALA A 118 -10.25 -16.36 -16.44
N PRO A 119 -11.01 -17.24 -15.78
CA PRO A 119 -12.26 -17.76 -16.33
C PRO A 119 -13.27 -16.63 -16.58
N ASP A 120 -14.18 -16.85 -17.53
CA ASP A 120 -15.21 -15.85 -17.87
C ASP A 120 -16.18 -15.55 -16.72
N THR A 121 -16.30 -16.46 -15.74
CA THR A 121 -17.15 -16.32 -14.57
C THR A 121 -16.37 -16.59 -13.30
N LEU A 122 -16.38 -15.61 -12.40
CA LEU A 122 -15.81 -15.70 -11.05
C LEU A 122 -16.93 -15.73 -10.01
N GLY A 123 -16.76 -16.55 -8.99
CA GLY A 123 -17.55 -16.55 -7.78
C GLY A 123 -17.13 -15.42 -6.84
N PRO A 124 -18.01 -14.98 -5.93
CA PRO A 124 -17.72 -13.90 -4.98
C PRO A 124 -16.61 -14.25 -3.97
N ASP A 125 -16.28 -15.54 -3.83
CA ASP A 125 -15.24 -16.04 -2.94
C ASP A 125 -13.92 -16.33 -3.65
N ASP A 126 -13.88 -16.22 -4.98
CA ASP A 126 -12.67 -16.44 -5.76
C ASP A 126 -11.67 -15.30 -5.49
N LEU A 127 -10.39 -15.62 -5.35
CA LEU A 127 -9.33 -14.64 -5.04
C LEU A 127 -9.29 -13.49 -6.05
N CYS A 128 -9.47 -13.77 -7.34
CA CYS A 128 -9.51 -12.75 -8.39
C CYS A 128 -10.75 -11.85 -8.35
N ALA A 129 -11.83 -12.27 -7.67
CA ALA A 129 -13.03 -11.46 -7.49
C ALA A 129 -12.95 -10.53 -6.27
N ALA A 130 -12.09 -10.85 -5.29
CA ALA A 130 -11.90 -10.02 -4.11
C ALA A 130 -11.22 -8.69 -4.44
N ASP A 131 -11.49 -7.67 -3.61
CA ASP A 131 -10.88 -6.35 -3.73
C ASP A 131 -9.36 -6.47 -3.50
N LEU A 132 -8.58 -5.85 -4.39
CA LEU A 132 -7.12 -5.85 -4.29
C LEU A 132 -6.65 -5.22 -2.97
N ASP A 133 -7.30 -4.14 -2.54
CA ASP A 133 -6.94 -3.44 -1.30
C ASP A 133 -7.17 -4.33 -0.07
N GLU A 134 -8.18 -5.20 -0.12
CA GLU A 134 -8.46 -6.17 0.94
C GLU A 134 -7.36 -7.23 1.04
N ILE A 135 -7.00 -7.84 -0.10
CA ILE A 135 -5.93 -8.85 -0.17
C ILE A 135 -4.59 -8.23 0.26
N ALA A 136 -4.29 -7.02 -0.21
CA ALA A 136 -3.07 -6.31 0.15
C ALA A 136 -3.03 -5.97 1.65
N ALA A 137 -4.15 -5.56 2.25
CA ALA A 137 -4.23 -5.30 3.69
C ALA A 137 -3.93 -6.55 4.54
N ASP A 138 -4.37 -7.72 4.09
CA ASP A 138 -4.04 -9.01 4.73
C ASP A 138 -2.54 -9.32 4.64
N VAL A 139 -1.92 -9.11 3.47
CA VAL A 139 -0.47 -9.26 3.30
C VAL A 139 0.31 -8.23 4.15
N VAL A 140 -0.14 -6.97 4.21
CA VAL A 140 0.43 -5.93 5.08
C VAL A 140 0.40 -6.38 6.55
N SER A 141 -0.70 -6.96 7.00
CA SER A 141 -0.80 -7.49 8.37
C SER A 141 0.29 -8.52 8.67
N VAL A 142 0.54 -9.45 7.74
CA VAL A 142 1.59 -10.45 7.90
C VAL A 142 2.98 -9.81 7.88
N ILE A 143 3.22 -8.85 6.98
CA ILE A 143 4.48 -8.10 6.92
C ILE A 143 4.72 -7.35 8.24
N ASP A 144 3.71 -6.68 8.80
CA ASP A 144 3.84 -5.92 10.05
C ASP A 144 4.11 -6.83 11.27
N GLN A 145 3.48 -8.00 11.30
CA GLN A 145 3.69 -9.01 12.35
C GLN A 145 5.12 -9.58 12.30
N LEU A 146 5.60 -9.94 11.10
CA LEU A 146 6.87 -10.65 10.92
C LEU A 146 8.08 -9.72 10.79
N ARG A 147 7.86 -8.48 10.30
CA ARG A 147 8.90 -7.54 9.87
C ARG A 147 9.98 -8.23 9.04
N PRO A 148 9.61 -8.85 7.89
CA PRO A 148 10.53 -9.64 7.10
C PRO A 148 11.68 -8.79 6.56
N THR A 149 12.88 -9.36 6.49
CA THR A 149 14.05 -8.80 5.81
C THR A 149 13.97 -8.98 4.29
N ALA A 150 13.17 -9.94 3.83
CA ALA A 150 12.83 -10.14 2.43
C ALA A 150 11.42 -10.73 2.27
N VAL A 151 10.68 -10.28 1.27
CA VAL A 151 9.43 -10.86 0.78
C VAL A 151 9.72 -11.45 -0.60
N VAL A 152 9.18 -12.64 -0.89
CA VAL A 152 9.32 -13.33 -2.17
C VAL A 152 7.94 -13.63 -2.73
N SER A 153 7.70 -13.28 -4.00
CA SER A 153 6.45 -13.60 -4.70
C SER A 153 6.64 -13.63 -6.22
N TYR A 154 5.56 -13.77 -6.99
CA TYR A 154 5.60 -13.90 -8.45
C TYR A 154 6.05 -12.63 -9.17
N ASP A 155 6.58 -12.76 -10.39
CA ASP A 155 6.68 -11.64 -11.33
C ASP A 155 5.30 -11.22 -11.86
N ALA A 156 5.24 -10.08 -12.56
CA ALA A 156 4.00 -9.43 -12.99
C ALA A 156 3.09 -10.29 -13.88
N ASP A 157 3.67 -11.26 -14.58
CA ASP A 157 2.95 -12.17 -15.47
C ASP A 157 2.48 -13.46 -14.77
N GLY A 158 2.74 -13.60 -13.46
CA GLY A 158 2.41 -14.78 -12.67
C GLY A 158 3.15 -16.06 -13.10
N GLY A 159 4.24 -15.94 -13.87
CA GLY A 159 4.94 -17.05 -14.50
C GLY A 159 4.29 -17.50 -15.81
N TYR A 160 3.24 -18.33 -15.73
CA TYR A 160 2.53 -18.84 -16.92
C TYR A 160 1.20 -18.12 -17.20
N GLY A 161 0.90 -17.05 -16.46
CA GLY A 161 -0.32 -16.26 -16.61
C GLY A 161 -1.45 -16.62 -15.64
N HIS A 162 -1.23 -17.52 -14.67
CA HIS A 162 -2.32 -17.92 -13.78
C HIS A 162 -2.93 -16.70 -13.08
N PRO A 163 -4.27 -16.50 -13.15
CA PRO A 163 -4.91 -15.28 -12.68
C PRO A 163 -4.68 -15.05 -11.17
N ASP A 164 -4.66 -16.13 -10.37
CA ASP A 164 -4.35 -16.01 -8.93
C ASP A 164 -2.89 -15.64 -8.67
N HIS A 165 -1.93 -16.06 -9.51
CA HIS A 165 -0.52 -15.67 -9.36
C HIS A 165 -0.35 -14.19 -9.64
N VAL A 166 -1.01 -13.69 -10.68
CA VAL A 166 -1.06 -12.27 -11.02
C VAL A 166 -1.70 -11.48 -9.88
N ARG A 167 -2.81 -11.94 -9.31
CA ARG A 167 -3.46 -11.26 -8.19
C ARG A 167 -2.58 -11.23 -6.93
N VAL A 168 -1.88 -12.33 -6.63
CA VAL A 168 -0.92 -12.37 -5.52
C VAL A 168 0.26 -11.42 -5.77
N HIS A 169 0.76 -11.32 -7.01
CA HIS A 169 1.77 -10.33 -7.38
C HIS A 169 1.26 -8.90 -7.12
N GLU A 170 0.08 -8.54 -7.62
CA GLU A 170 -0.52 -7.22 -7.44
C GLU A 170 -0.66 -6.87 -5.95
N ALA A 171 -1.20 -7.79 -5.15
CA ALA A 171 -1.41 -7.56 -3.72
C ALA A 171 -0.08 -7.45 -2.96
N THR A 172 0.90 -8.29 -3.29
CA THR A 172 2.20 -8.29 -2.61
C THR A 172 3.05 -7.08 -2.98
N THR A 173 3.01 -6.62 -4.23
CA THR A 173 3.71 -5.39 -4.66
C THR A 173 3.08 -4.15 -4.03
N LEU A 174 1.75 -4.09 -3.93
CA LEU A 174 1.05 -3.03 -3.19
C LEU A 174 1.43 -3.05 -1.70
N ALA A 175 1.38 -4.22 -1.05
CA ALA A 175 1.76 -4.35 0.36
C ALA A 175 3.23 -3.97 0.62
N ALA A 176 4.14 -4.39 -0.25
CA ALA A 176 5.56 -4.02 -0.18
C ALA A 176 5.77 -2.50 -0.37
N SER A 177 5.00 -1.87 -1.25
CA SER A 177 5.02 -0.40 -1.43
C SER A 177 4.58 0.35 -0.18
N LEU A 178 3.50 -0.13 0.46
CA LEU A 178 2.92 0.50 1.65
C LEU A 178 3.80 0.35 2.90
N THR A 179 4.53 -0.76 2.99
CA THR A 179 5.34 -1.12 4.17
C THR A 179 6.83 -0.81 4.01
N GLY A 180 7.30 -0.63 2.78
CA GLY A 180 8.72 -0.53 2.45
C GLY A 180 9.47 -1.87 2.55
N ALA A 181 8.77 -3.00 2.65
CA ALA A 181 9.39 -4.32 2.74
C ALA A 181 10.18 -4.67 1.46
N PRO A 182 11.42 -5.18 1.55
CA PRO A 182 12.19 -5.57 0.37
C PRO A 182 11.54 -6.76 -0.35
N LEU A 183 11.01 -6.54 -1.56
CA LEU A 183 10.38 -7.59 -2.38
C LEU A 183 11.35 -8.14 -3.44
N TYR A 184 11.33 -9.45 -3.62
CA TYR A 184 12.02 -10.19 -4.65
C TYR A 184 10.99 -11.00 -5.46
N LEU A 185 11.11 -10.95 -6.79
CA LEU A 185 10.21 -11.61 -7.73
C LEU A 185 10.85 -12.91 -8.23
N ILE A 186 10.07 -13.99 -8.23
CA ILE A 186 10.46 -15.29 -8.76
C ILE A 186 10.55 -15.19 -10.29
N GLU A 187 11.72 -15.51 -10.84
CA GLU A 187 11.94 -15.61 -12.28
C GLU A 187 11.79 -17.07 -12.72
N GLY A 188 10.93 -17.33 -13.72
CA GLY A 188 10.71 -18.67 -14.26
C GLY A 188 12.00 -19.29 -14.84
N SER A 189 12.14 -20.61 -14.70
CA SER A 189 13.30 -21.39 -15.18
C SER A 189 13.34 -21.56 -16.70
N ASP A 190 12.22 -21.36 -17.39
CA ASP A 190 12.11 -21.60 -18.82
C ASP A 190 12.40 -20.31 -19.60
N ALA A 191 13.17 -20.46 -20.68
CA ALA A 191 13.62 -19.40 -21.60
C ALA A 191 12.49 -18.54 -22.23
N HIS A 192 11.23 -18.76 -21.87
CA HIS A 192 10.05 -18.00 -22.32
C HIS A 192 9.75 -16.76 -21.45
N THR A 193 10.41 -16.58 -20.30
CA THR A 193 10.33 -15.36 -19.48
C THR A 193 11.31 -14.26 -19.89
N ALA A 194 12.05 -14.46 -21.00
CA ALA A 194 13.03 -13.49 -21.51
C ALA A 194 12.42 -12.19 -22.10
N ALA A 195 11.14 -11.89 -21.85
CA ALA A 195 10.46 -10.69 -22.33
C ALA A 195 10.29 -9.58 -21.26
N GLY A 196 10.63 -9.86 -19.99
CA GLY A 196 10.61 -8.85 -18.91
C GLY A 196 11.95 -8.12 -18.80
N ALA A 197 12.03 -6.90 -19.34
CA ALA A 197 13.05 -5.87 -19.10
C ALA A 197 14.47 -6.34 -18.68
N HIS A 198 15.38 -6.47 -19.65
CA HIS A 198 16.81 -6.72 -19.43
C HIS A 198 17.56 -5.41 -19.15
N THR A 199 17.26 -4.70 -18.07
CA THR A 199 18.13 -3.59 -17.68
C THR A 199 19.38 -4.13 -16.99
N ALA A 200 20.49 -3.38 -17.05
CA ALA A 200 21.71 -3.76 -16.34
C ALA A 200 21.49 -3.80 -14.81
N GLU A 201 20.51 -3.04 -14.31
CA GLU A 201 20.13 -2.97 -12.91
C GLU A 201 19.37 -4.24 -12.47
N ASP A 202 18.47 -4.74 -13.31
CA ASP A 202 17.78 -6.02 -13.10
C ASP A 202 18.80 -7.18 -12.98
N ALA A 203 19.76 -7.24 -13.90
CA ALA A 203 20.82 -8.24 -13.88
C ALA A 203 21.71 -8.16 -12.61
N ALA A 204 22.01 -6.94 -12.13
CA ALA A 204 22.81 -6.74 -10.92
C ALA A 204 22.06 -7.10 -9.63
N SER A 205 20.73 -6.97 -9.64
CA SER A 205 19.88 -7.28 -8.50
C SER A 205 19.54 -8.77 -8.37
N ARG A 206 19.79 -9.56 -9.41
CA ARG A 206 19.46 -10.98 -9.48
C ARG A 206 20.15 -11.76 -8.36
N ARG A 207 19.41 -12.68 -7.75
CA ARG A 207 19.84 -13.64 -6.73
C ARG A 207 19.53 -15.03 -7.25
N ILE A 208 20.50 -15.93 -7.13
CA ILE A 208 20.39 -17.29 -7.68
C ILE A 208 20.69 -18.27 -6.56
N VAL A 209 19.79 -19.22 -6.36
CA VAL A 209 19.97 -20.39 -5.51
C VAL A 209 20.21 -21.58 -6.43
N ASP A 210 21.47 -22.00 -6.51
CA ASP A 210 21.90 -23.16 -7.27
C ASP A 210 21.88 -24.42 -6.38
N LEU A 211 21.16 -25.44 -6.84
CA LEU A 211 20.96 -26.73 -6.18
C LEU A 211 21.64 -27.87 -6.96
N ARG A 212 22.43 -27.55 -7.99
CA ARG A 212 23.21 -28.55 -8.72
C ARG A 212 24.34 -29.08 -7.83
N PRO A 213 24.75 -30.36 -8.00
CA PRO A 213 25.85 -30.92 -7.23
C PRO A 213 27.14 -30.11 -7.40
N ALA A 214 27.61 -29.51 -6.32
CA ALA A 214 28.87 -28.75 -6.24
C ALA A 214 29.39 -28.79 -4.80
N PRO A 215 30.71 -28.67 -4.54
CA PRO A 215 31.28 -28.70 -3.19
C PRO A 215 30.66 -27.69 -2.21
N GLU A 216 30.22 -26.54 -2.70
CA GLU A 216 29.58 -25.45 -1.96
C GLU A 216 28.08 -25.65 -1.71
N ASN A 217 27.44 -26.57 -2.44
CA ASN A 217 26.00 -26.80 -2.36
C ASN A 217 25.69 -28.01 -1.47
N ASP A 218 24.79 -27.83 -0.49
CA ASP A 218 24.33 -28.94 0.34
C ASP A 218 23.29 -29.78 -0.42
N PRO A 219 23.53 -31.08 -0.66
CA PRO A 219 22.59 -31.93 -1.40
C PRO A 219 21.24 -32.10 -0.68
N ARG A 220 21.17 -31.79 0.63
CA ARG A 220 19.92 -31.84 1.39
C ARG A 220 18.91 -30.80 0.92
N ASP A 221 19.36 -29.64 0.41
CA ASP A 221 18.46 -28.58 -0.06
C ASP A 221 17.61 -29.08 -1.24
N PHE A 222 18.25 -29.73 -2.23
CA PHE A 222 17.53 -30.33 -3.36
C PHE A 222 16.70 -31.56 -2.97
N ALA A 223 17.21 -32.39 -2.06
CA ALA A 223 16.47 -33.57 -1.58
C ALA A 223 15.19 -33.17 -0.84
N ALA A 224 15.24 -32.10 -0.05
CA ALA A 224 14.08 -31.52 0.63
C ALA A 224 13.07 -30.95 -0.37
N LYS A 225 13.52 -30.19 -1.38
CA LYS A 225 12.66 -29.72 -2.49
C LYS A 225 11.90 -30.88 -3.14
N ARG A 226 12.61 -31.95 -3.53
CA ARG A 226 11.98 -33.13 -4.14
C ARG A 226 10.97 -33.80 -3.20
N ALA A 227 11.29 -33.93 -1.91
CA ALA A 227 10.39 -34.51 -0.93
C ALA A 227 9.13 -33.65 -0.73
N ALA A 228 9.26 -32.33 -0.75
CA ALA A 228 8.14 -31.40 -0.64
C ALA A 228 7.24 -31.45 -1.88
N MET A 229 7.82 -31.48 -3.08
CA MET A 229 7.06 -31.71 -4.31
C MET A 229 6.33 -33.06 -4.30
N ALA A 230 6.97 -34.13 -3.80
CA ALA A 230 6.35 -35.45 -3.70
C ALA A 230 5.21 -35.51 -2.65
N ALA A 231 5.15 -34.56 -1.71
CA ALA A 231 4.05 -34.49 -0.74
C ALA A 231 2.75 -33.98 -1.35
N HIS A 232 2.81 -33.24 -2.47
CA HIS A 232 1.67 -32.77 -3.26
C HIS A 232 1.18 -33.85 -4.24
N ALA A 233 0.90 -35.04 -3.73
CA ALA A 233 0.58 -36.24 -4.52
C ALA A 233 -0.72 -36.13 -5.34
N SER A 234 -1.62 -35.21 -5.00
CA SER A 234 -2.80 -34.89 -5.79
C SER A 234 -2.46 -34.07 -7.03
N GLN A 235 -1.40 -33.25 -6.98
CA GLN A 235 -1.02 -32.32 -8.06
C GLN A 235 0.18 -32.83 -8.88
N LEU A 236 1.08 -33.60 -8.26
CA LEU A 236 2.36 -34.00 -8.82
C LEU A 236 2.60 -35.50 -8.64
N THR A 237 3.01 -36.17 -9.72
CA THR A 237 3.67 -37.48 -9.64
C THR A 237 5.17 -37.28 -9.80
N VAL A 238 5.93 -37.45 -8.71
CA VAL A 238 7.39 -37.28 -8.71
C VAL A 238 8.09 -38.62 -8.92
N GLU A 239 8.93 -38.69 -9.95
CA GLU A 239 9.74 -39.86 -10.31
C GLU A 239 11.18 -39.41 -10.58
N ASP A 240 12.14 -39.94 -9.83
CA ASP A 240 13.55 -39.52 -9.88
C ASP A 240 13.72 -38.00 -9.70
N ASP A 241 14.27 -37.32 -10.71
CA ASP A 241 14.46 -35.86 -10.74
C ASP A 241 13.46 -35.18 -11.70
N GLU A 242 12.32 -35.83 -11.96
CA GLU A 242 11.23 -35.32 -12.80
C GLU A 242 9.89 -35.35 -12.06
N PHE A 243 8.93 -34.58 -12.56
CA PHE A 243 7.56 -34.63 -12.10
C PHE A 243 6.57 -34.58 -13.27
N VAL A 244 5.39 -35.11 -13.05
CA VAL A 244 4.29 -35.14 -14.01
C VAL A 244 3.07 -34.41 -13.44
N LEU A 245 2.50 -33.50 -14.24
CA LEU A 245 1.29 -32.72 -13.92
C LEU A 245 0.01 -33.48 -14.30
N SER A 246 -1.16 -32.95 -13.92
CA SER A 246 -2.48 -33.54 -14.21
C SER A 246 -2.71 -33.80 -15.71
N GLY A 247 -2.23 -32.92 -16.57
CA GLY A 247 -2.31 -33.05 -18.03
C GLY A 247 -1.32 -34.06 -18.64
N GLY A 248 -0.50 -34.73 -17.81
CA GLY A 248 0.47 -35.75 -18.22
C GLY A 248 1.80 -35.18 -18.73
N GLN A 249 1.98 -33.86 -18.72
CA GLN A 249 3.25 -33.23 -19.10
C GLN A 249 4.33 -33.57 -18.06
N ARG A 250 5.51 -33.96 -18.55
CA ARG A 250 6.67 -34.34 -17.74
C ARG A 250 7.72 -33.23 -17.79
N HIS A 251 8.19 -32.82 -16.61
CA HIS A 251 9.13 -31.72 -16.45
C HIS A 251 10.27 -32.13 -15.51
N PRO A 252 11.52 -31.68 -15.77
CA PRO A 252 12.59 -31.84 -14.80
C PRO A 252 12.33 -30.96 -13.57
N ILE A 253 12.71 -31.45 -12.39
CA ILE A 253 12.68 -30.63 -11.18
C ILE A 253 13.77 -29.56 -11.28
N GLY A 254 13.36 -28.30 -11.27
CA GLY A 254 14.25 -27.15 -11.38
C GLY A 254 15.32 -27.12 -10.29
N ARG A 255 16.59 -27.07 -10.70
CA ARG A 255 17.77 -27.01 -9.82
C ARG A 255 18.33 -25.61 -9.63
N VAL A 256 17.78 -24.61 -10.32
CA VAL A 256 18.20 -23.22 -10.22
C VAL A 256 16.97 -22.39 -9.98
N GLU A 257 16.94 -21.70 -8.84
CA GLU A 257 15.86 -20.79 -8.46
C GLU A 257 16.41 -19.37 -8.54
N SER A 258 15.76 -18.51 -9.31
CA SER A 258 16.23 -17.15 -9.59
C SER A 258 15.23 -16.13 -9.10
N PHE A 259 15.74 -15.07 -8.51
CA PHE A 259 14.95 -13.99 -7.94
C PHE A 259 15.51 -12.65 -8.38
N ARG A 260 14.65 -11.71 -8.71
CA ARG A 260 15.03 -10.34 -9.06
C ARG A 260 14.48 -9.39 -8.01
N ARG A 261 15.27 -8.40 -7.58
CA ARG A 261 14.75 -7.41 -6.66
C ARG A 261 13.68 -6.59 -7.36
N TRP A 262 12.50 -6.49 -6.76
CA TRP A 262 11.48 -5.58 -7.23
C TRP A 262 11.84 -4.15 -6.83
N SER A 263 11.78 -3.27 -7.80
CA SER A 263 11.82 -1.82 -7.59
C SER A 263 10.47 -1.28 -8.01
N PRO A 264 9.79 -0.49 -7.16
CA PRO A 264 8.56 0.17 -7.57
C PRO A 264 8.83 0.98 -8.83
N PRO A 265 7.91 0.99 -9.81
CA PRO A 265 8.03 1.94 -10.91
C PRO A 265 8.17 3.33 -10.31
N PRO A 266 9.04 4.20 -10.86
CA PRO A 266 9.15 5.57 -10.37
C PRO A 266 7.74 6.14 -10.33
N LEU A 267 7.30 6.58 -9.15
CA LEU A 267 5.99 7.19 -8.99
C LEU A 267 5.85 8.22 -10.10
N PRO A 268 4.72 8.27 -10.82
CA PRO A 268 4.49 9.35 -11.76
C PRO A 268 4.74 10.62 -10.97
N VAL A 269 5.72 11.41 -11.41
CA VAL A 269 5.95 12.73 -10.84
C VAL A 269 4.62 13.42 -11.04
N VAL A 270 3.83 13.52 -9.97
CA VAL A 270 2.80 14.53 -9.90
C VAL A 270 3.62 15.80 -9.96
N GLU A 271 3.83 16.32 -11.17
CA GLU A 271 4.33 17.66 -11.32
C GLU A 271 3.36 18.46 -10.48
N ASP A 272 3.85 19.01 -9.36
CA ASP A 272 3.21 20.12 -8.71
C ASP A 272 3.15 21.20 -9.77
N VAL A 273 2.11 21.19 -10.61
CA VAL A 273 1.93 22.14 -11.70
C VAL A 273 1.76 23.46 -10.99
N ALA A 274 2.86 24.21 -10.91
CA ALA A 274 2.87 25.48 -10.23
C ALA A 274 1.74 26.31 -10.83
N PRO A 275 0.86 26.90 -10.01
CA PRO A 275 -0.33 27.56 -10.52
C PRO A 275 0.10 28.61 -11.54
N THR A 276 -0.55 28.58 -12.70
CA THR A 276 -0.30 29.51 -13.79
C THR A 276 -0.54 30.95 -13.32
N LEU A 277 0.07 31.94 -13.99
CA LEU A 277 -0.11 33.35 -13.63
C LEU A 277 -1.59 33.75 -13.52
N PRO A 278 -2.49 33.36 -14.46
CA PRO A 278 -3.93 33.63 -14.31
C PRO A 278 -4.53 33.03 -13.05
N GLN A 279 -4.22 31.78 -12.71
CA GLN A 279 -4.74 31.12 -11.51
C GLN A 279 -4.28 31.81 -10.21
N ARG A 280 -3.02 32.27 -10.17
CA ARG A 280 -2.50 33.06 -9.05
C ARG A 280 -3.25 34.39 -8.92
N ILE A 281 -3.43 35.11 -10.02
CA ILE A 281 -4.17 36.38 -10.05
C ILE A 281 -5.61 36.16 -9.56
N THR A 282 -6.30 35.13 -10.06
CA THR A 282 -7.66 34.78 -9.62
C THR A 282 -7.70 34.54 -8.11
N THR A 283 -6.75 33.77 -7.58
CA THR A 283 -6.68 33.48 -6.15
C THR A 283 -6.46 34.75 -5.32
N TYR A 284 -5.60 35.66 -5.79
CA TYR A 284 -5.37 36.95 -5.13
C TYR A 284 -6.63 37.83 -5.13
N VAL A 285 -7.32 37.94 -6.27
CA VAL A 285 -8.56 38.71 -6.37
C VAL A 285 -9.63 38.16 -5.42
N VAL A 286 -9.85 36.83 -5.43
CA VAL A 286 -10.81 36.17 -4.54
C VAL A 286 -10.45 36.42 -3.08
N SER A 287 -9.17 36.31 -2.72
CA SER A 287 -8.69 36.53 -1.35
C SER A 287 -8.92 37.97 -0.88
N PHE A 288 -8.65 38.95 -1.74
CA PHE A 288 -8.94 40.36 -1.47
C PHE A 288 -10.43 40.59 -1.22
N VAL A 289 -11.29 40.02 -2.09
CA VAL A 289 -12.75 40.16 -1.99
C VAL A 289 -13.28 39.54 -0.70
N ILE A 290 -12.84 38.33 -0.34
CA ILE A 290 -13.22 37.68 0.92
C ILE A 290 -12.79 38.54 2.12
N GLY A 291 -11.56 39.05 2.09
CA GLY A 291 -11.07 39.98 3.11
C GLY A 291 -11.93 41.23 3.23
N ALA A 292 -12.26 41.87 2.11
CA ALA A 292 -13.12 43.04 2.06
C ALA A 292 -14.53 42.77 2.64
N VAL A 293 -15.12 41.61 2.33
CA VAL A 293 -16.41 41.19 2.90
C VAL A 293 -16.34 41.05 4.42
N PHE A 294 -15.29 40.40 4.95
CA PHE A 294 -15.11 40.29 6.40
C PHE A 294 -14.84 41.65 7.06
N GLY A 295 -14.07 42.53 6.40
CA GLY A 295 -13.87 43.91 6.86
C GLY A 295 -15.19 44.68 6.95
N LEU A 296 -16.07 44.53 5.95
CA LEU A 296 -17.40 45.15 5.93
C LEU A 296 -18.30 44.59 7.04
N LEU A 297 -18.47 43.27 7.08
CA LEU A 297 -19.32 42.59 8.08
C LEU A 297 -18.87 42.91 9.51
N GLY A 298 -17.56 42.86 9.75
CA GLY A 298 -16.98 43.18 11.05
C GLY A 298 -17.20 44.65 11.43
N THR A 299 -17.05 45.58 10.49
CA THR A 299 -17.30 47.01 10.74
C THR A 299 -18.75 47.31 11.10
N VAL A 300 -19.70 46.61 10.48
CA VAL A 300 -21.14 46.73 10.82
C VAL A 300 -21.44 46.08 12.17
N ALA A 301 -20.88 44.88 12.43
CA ALA A 301 -21.20 44.10 13.61
C ALA A 301 -20.52 44.60 14.89
N GLN A 302 -19.35 45.24 14.80
CA GLN A 302 -18.48 45.52 15.95
C GLN A 302 -19.12 46.40 17.03
N GLN A 303 -20.09 47.25 16.68
CA GLN A 303 -20.79 48.11 17.63
C GLN A 303 -21.83 47.38 18.50
N LYS A 304 -22.15 46.11 18.19
CA LYS A 304 -23.21 45.38 18.88
C LYS A 304 -22.82 45.06 20.32
N MET A 305 -23.54 45.69 21.24
CA MET A 305 -23.49 45.41 22.67
C MET A 305 -24.60 44.44 23.07
N VAL A 306 -24.28 43.53 23.98
CA VAL A 306 -25.27 42.66 24.63
C VAL A 306 -25.12 42.79 26.13
N MET A 307 -26.24 42.93 26.83
CA MET A 307 -26.29 42.99 28.28
C MET A 307 -26.22 41.58 28.86
N ILE A 308 -25.25 41.34 29.74
CA ILE A 308 -25.13 40.11 30.52
C ILE A 308 -25.16 40.52 32.00
N GLY A 309 -26.32 40.33 32.64
CA GLY A 309 -26.60 40.97 33.94
C GLY A 309 -26.55 42.50 33.81
N ASP A 310 -25.78 43.15 34.68
CA ASP A 310 -25.60 44.61 34.69
C ASP A 310 -24.42 45.10 33.84
N THR A 311 -23.72 44.20 33.13
CA THR A 311 -22.53 44.54 32.34
C THR A 311 -22.84 44.53 30.84
N ALA A 312 -22.51 45.62 30.15
CA ALA A 312 -22.56 45.69 28.69
C ALA A 312 -21.30 45.08 28.08
N VAL A 313 -21.45 43.99 27.31
CA VAL A 313 -20.33 43.28 26.67
C VAL A 313 -20.33 43.56 25.16
N PRO A 314 -19.19 43.96 24.57
CA PRO A 314 -19.08 44.24 23.13
C PRO A 314 -18.94 42.94 22.32
N ILE A 315 -19.98 42.12 22.32
CA ILE A 315 -19.96 40.82 21.64
C ILE A 315 -19.72 40.95 20.14
N GLY A 316 -20.17 42.06 19.53
CA GLY A 316 -19.92 42.38 18.14
C GLY A 316 -18.44 42.46 17.81
N LEU A 317 -17.68 43.21 18.62
CA LEU A 317 -16.23 43.35 18.49
C LEU A 317 -15.52 41.99 18.64
N VAL A 318 -15.90 41.21 19.66
CA VAL A 318 -15.31 39.89 19.93
C VAL A 318 -15.51 38.96 18.75
N LEU A 319 -16.75 38.82 18.26
CA LEU A 319 -17.07 37.94 17.14
C LEU A 319 -16.39 38.38 15.84
N SER A 320 -16.27 39.68 15.62
CA SER A 320 -15.64 40.23 14.42
C SER A 320 -14.13 39.96 14.41
N LEU A 321 -13.46 40.10 15.57
CA LEU A 321 -12.03 39.77 15.71
C LEU A 321 -11.77 38.27 15.61
N LEU A 322 -12.63 37.43 16.20
CA LEU A 322 -12.56 35.98 16.02
C LEU A 322 -12.74 35.58 14.55
N GLY A 323 -13.71 36.19 13.86
CA GLY A 323 -13.96 35.94 12.44
C GLY A 323 -12.76 36.30 11.55
N VAL A 324 -12.17 37.49 11.75
CA VAL A 324 -10.95 37.90 11.04
C VAL A 324 -9.78 36.96 11.33
N THR A 325 -9.59 36.59 12.60
CA THR A 325 -8.50 35.68 12.99
C THR A 325 -8.69 34.29 12.36
N ALA A 326 -9.90 33.73 12.43
CA ALA A 326 -10.22 32.44 11.84
C ALA A 326 -10.04 32.44 10.32
N LEU A 327 -10.45 33.51 9.63
CA LEU A 327 -10.24 33.66 8.19
C LEU A 327 -8.75 33.64 7.84
N LEU A 328 -7.95 34.50 8.47
CA LEU A 328 -6.53 34.64 8.11
C LEU A 328 -5.73 33.39 8.47
N VAL A 329 -5.99 32.78 9.63
CA VAL A 329 -5.36 31.50 10.03
C VAL A 329 -5.82 30.37 9.11
N GLY A 330 -7.11 30.30 8.77
CA GLY A 330 -7.64 29.29 7.85
C GLY A 330 -6.99 29.38 6.47
N LEU A 331 -6.91 30.58 5.88
CA LEU A 331 -6.19 30.80 4.61
C LEU A 331 -4.72 30.41 4.72
N ARG A 332 -4.07 30.70 5.85
CA ARG A 332 -2.66 30.35 6.09
C ARG A 332 -2.43 28.83 6.13
N LEU A 333 -3.33 28.09 6.76
CA LEU A 333 -3.24 26.64 6.93
C LEU A 333 -3.62 25.87 5.66
N VAL A 334 -4.57 26.38 4.88
CA VAL A 334 -5.03 25.68 3.66
C VAL A 334 -4.11 25.99 2.48
N LEU A 335 -3.80 27.26 2.23
CA LEU A 335 -3.13 27.68 0.99
C LEU A 335 -1.61 27.84 1.13
N HIS A 336 -1.05 27.74 2.35
CA HIS A 336 0.39 27.74 2.65
C HIS A 336 1.21 28.95 2.11
N ASP A 337 0.55 29.95 1.51
CA ASP A 337 1.14 31.15 0.93
C ASP A 337 0.90 32.38 1.81
N ARG A 338 1.95 33.16 2.05
CA ARG A 338 1.89 34.41 2.84
C ARG A 338 1.25 35.54 2.03
N LEU A 339 1.42 35.53 0.71
CA LEU A 339 0.93 36.61 -0.14
C LEU A 339 -0.60 36.59 -0.22
N ILE A 340 -1.22 35.41 -0.25
CA ILE A 340 -2.68 35.24 -0.20
C ILE A 340 -3.26 35.85 1.09
N VAL A 341 -2.66 35.50 2.25
CA VAL A 341 -3.07 36.04 3.55
C VAL A 341 -2.87 37.56 3.61
N LEU A 342 -1.74 38.06 3.08
CA LEU A 342 -1.47 39.50 3.01
C LEU A 342 -2.53 40.23 2.17
N ILE A 343 -2.91 39.67 1.02
CA ILE A 343 -3.90 40.28 0.13
C ILE A 343 -5.30 40.29 0.76
N ALA A 344 -5.69 39.20 1.45
CA ALA A 344 -6.92 39.19 2.24
C ALA A 344 -6.89 40.24 3.37
N ALA A 345 -5.76 40.36 4.07
CA ALA A 345 -5.58 41.39 5.10
C ALA A 345 -5.68 42.80 4.53
N ILE A 346 -5.08 43.07 3.36
CA ILE A 346 -5.22 44.36 2.67
C ILE A 346 -6.70 44.62 2.35
N GLY A 347 -7.46 43.62 1.90
CA GLY A 347 -8.92 43.74 1.68
C GLY A 347 -9.68 44.15 2.94
N ILE A 348 -9.40 43.50 4.08
CA ILE A 348 -10.00 43.84 5.38
C ILE A 348 -9.68 45.30 5.74
N LEU A 349 -8.39 45.66 5.73
CA LEU A 349 -7.92 46.98 6.18
C LEU A 349 -8.39 48.10 5.25
N ALA A 350 -8.44 47.86 3.94
CA ALA A 350 -8.94 48.83 2.96
C ALA A 350 -10.41 49.18 3.23
N VAL A 351 -11.24 48.18 3.53
CA VAL A 351 -12.66 48.42 3.87
C VAL A 351 -12.80 49.11 5.22
N ILE A 352 -12.06 48.69 6.24
CA ILE A 352 -12.07 49.38 7.55
C ILE A 352 -11.69 50.84 7.39
N ALA A 353 -10.60 51.13 6.66
CA ALA A 353 -10.14 52.50 6.40
C ALA A 353 -11.17 53.31 5.61
N LEU A 354 -11.74 52.74 4.55
CA LEU A 354 -12.76 53.38 3.72
C LEU A 354 -14.01 53.75 4.56
N LEU A 355 -14.48 52.84 5.40
CA LEU A 355 -15.65 53.05 6.26
C LEU A 355 -15.35 53.90 7.52
N SER A 356 -14.08 54.21 7.77
CA SER A 356 -13.66 55.18 8.78
C SER A 356 -13.74 56.62 8.28
N LEU A 357 -13.86 56.84 6.96
CA LEU A 357 -13.97 58.17 6.38
C LEU A 357 -15.40 58.73 6.54
N PRO A 358 -15.58 60.06 6.61
CA PRO A 358 -16.90 60.68 6.65
C PRO A 358 -17.69 60.43 5.37
N GLY A 359 -18.92 59.92 5.50
CA GLY A 359 -19.83 59.74 4.38
C GLY A 359 -20.50 61.05 3.91
N PRO A 360 -21.21 61.02 2.76
CA PRO A 360 -22.05 62.13 2.32
C PRO A 360 -23.19 62.32 3.33
N GLY A 361 -23.01 63.26 4.26
CA GLY A 361 -23.89 63.46 5.43
C GLY A 361 -23.16 63.53 6.78
N GLY A 362 -21.85 63.31 6.82
CA GLY A 362 -21.02 63.46 8.02
C GLY A 362 -21.08 62.28 9.00
N SER A 363 -21.84 61.23 8.69
CA SER A 363 -21.86 59.99 9.47
C SER A 363 -20.61 59.14 9.21
N VAL A 364 -20.05 58.56 10.28
CA VAL A 364 -18.92 57.63 10.25
C VAL A 364 -19.37 56.30 10.83
N LEU A 365 -19.12 55.20 10.12
CA LEU A 365 -19.54 53.85 10.55
C LEU A 365 -18.65 53.28 11.67
N ILE A 366 -17.46 53.83 11.86
CA ILE A 366 -16.61 53.57 13.02
C ILE A 366 -16.73 54.76 13.98
N PRO A 367 -17.45 54.63 15.10
CA PRO A 367 -17.67 55.74 16.03
C PRO A 367 -16.36 56.13 16.71
N GLN A 368 -16.21 57.42 17.00
CA GLN A 368 -15.14 57.93 17.87
C GLN A 368 -15.33 57.32 19.28
N GLY A 369 -14.49 56.35 19.64
CA GLY A 369 -14.59 55.64 20.92
C GLY A 369 -13.60 54.47 21.03
N THR A 370 -13.47 53.91 22.23
CA THR A 370 -12.50 52.85 22.53
C THR A 370 -12.73 51.59 21.68
N ILE A 371 -13.97 51.20 21.46
CA ILE A 371 -14.34 50.01 20.68
C ILE A 371 -14.01 50.19 19.19
N GLY A 372 -14.32 51.36 18.63
CA GLY A 372 -13.93 51.71 17.26
C GLY A 372 -12.40 51.70 17.09
N LEU A 373 -11.67 52.28 18.04
CA LEU A 373 -10.20 52.29 18.04
C LEU A 373 -9.61 50.87 18.07
N VAL A 374 -10.14 50.00 18.94
CA VAL A 374 -9.71 48.59 19.00
C VAL A 374 -10.00 47.89 17.67
N TRP A 375 -11.17 48.10 17.07
CA TRP A 375 -11.51 47.50 15.78
C TRP A 375 -10.61 48.01 14.63
N THR A 376 -10.15 49.25 14.65
CA THR A 376 -9.23 49.77 13.63
C THR A 376 -7.82 49.18 13.77
N ILE A 377 -7.36 48.93 14.99
CA ILE A 377 -5.97 48.50 15.26
C ILE A 377 -5.82 46.97 15.29
N ALA A 378 -6.73 46.27 15.96
CA ALA A 378 -6.56 44.84 16.25
C ALA A 378 -6.50 43.93 15.00
N PRO A 379 -7.29 44.14 13.93
CA PRO A 379 -7.16 43.38 12.69
C PRO A 379 -5.76 43.51 12.05
N THR A 380 -5.13 44.68 12.19
CA THR A 380 -3.75 44.90 11.71
C THR A 380 -2.76 44.02 12.48
N LEU A 381 -2.87 43.99 13.82
CA LEU A 381 -2.02 43.15 14.67
C LEU A 381 -2.20 41.66 14.37
N VAL A 382 -3.44 41.21 14.23
CA VAL A 382 -3.76 39.82 13.85
C VAL A 382 -3.12 39.49 12.50
N ALA A 383 -3.31 40.35 11.48
CA ALA A 383 -2.72 40.15 10.17
C ALA A 383 -1.18 40.07 10.23
N THR A 384 -0.53 40.96 10.97
CA THR A 384 0.93 40.93 11.15
C THR A 384 1.40 39.61 11.74
N ILE A 385 0.74 39.12 12.80
CA ILE A 385 1.10 37.86 13.46
C ILE A 385 0.94 36.68 12.50
N VAL A 386 -0.18 36.59 11.80
CA VAL A 386 -0.46 35.45 10.91
C VAL A 386 0.47 35.44 9.69
N VAL A 387 0.76 36.61 9.10
CA VAL A 387 1.68 36.73 7.97
C VAL A 387 3.12 36.40 8.38
N ALA A 388 3.54 36.83 9.57
CA ALA A 388 4.87 36.55 10.12
C ALA A 388 5.06 35.08 10.56
N TRP A 389 3.97 34.33 10.74
CA TRP A 389 4.02 32.96 11.25
C TRP A 389 4.92 32.03 10.40
N PRO A 390 5.88 31.31 11.04
CA PRO A 390 6.82 30.42 10.35
C PRO A 390 6.13 29.17 9.77
N ARG A 391 6.65 28.63 8.67
CA ARG A 391 6.16 27.34 8.15
C ARG A 391 6.53 26.24 9.15
N ILE A 392 5.56 25.43 9.56
CA ILE A 392 5.84 24.23 10.35
C ILE A 392 6.35 23.19 9.34
N PRO A 393 7.59 22.70 9.48
CA PRO A 393 8.10 21.66 8.58
C PRO A 393 7.24 20.39 8.73
N PRO A 394 6.97 19.66 7.64
CA PRO A 394 6.34 18.34 7.74
C PRO A 394 7.21 17.46 8.64
N ARG A 395 6.55 16.69 9.51
CA ARG A 395 7.22 15.78 10.44
C ARG A 395 8.02 14.78 9.60
N PRO A 396 9.33 14.58 9.85
CA PRO A 396 10.07 13.55 9.12
C PRO A 396 9.42 12.20 9.41
N GLU A 397 9.02 11.51 8.34
CA GLU A 397 8.58 10.12 8.38
C GLU A 397 9.72 9.30 9.01
N ARG A 398 9.39 8.46 9.99
CA ARG A 398 10.33 7.71 10.84
C ARG A 398 10.31 6.24 10.49
#